data_AF-U1FCZ6-F1
#
_entry.id   AF-U1FCZ6-F1
#
_cell.length_a   1.000
_cell.length_b   1.000
_cell.length_c   1.000
_cell.angle_alpha   90.00
_cell.angle_beta   90.00
_cell.angle_gamma   90.00
#
_symmetry.space_group_name_H-M   'P 1'
#
loop_
_entity.id
_entity.type
_entity.pdbx_description
1 polymer ?
#
loop_
_entity_poly.entity_id
_entity_poly.type
_entity_poly.pdbx_seq_one_letter_code
_entity_poly.pdbx_strand_id
1 'polypeptide(L)'
;PFLEIDASKVVAIVETEGPDRNSPFKPIDDNSRKIAGFLLDFYGNEVKQGRMPKNLLPLQSGVGNIPNAVLDGLLHSDLEHLTSYTEVIQDGMIDLIDAGKLDVASATAFSLSPDYAHKMNENAAFYRDHIILRPQEISNHPEVIRRLGVIGANGMIEADIYGNVNSTHVMGSRMMNGIGGSGDFTRNAYISAFVSPSTAKNGAISAIVPMVSHVDHTEHDGMVIITEQGIADLRGLAPRQRAPKIIENCAHPDFRPMLQDYYERALRDCKFKHTPHLLGEAYNWHTRFLETGTMQQG
;
A
#
# COMPACT_ATOMS: atom_id res chain seq x y z
N PRO A 1 -14.17 10.57 -26.00
CA PRO A 1 -13.12 9.52 -25.96
C PRO A 1 -11.79 9.99 -26.59
N PHE A 2 -11.51 11.30 -26.58
CA PHE A 2 -10.33 11.89 -27.20
C PHE A 2 -9.91 13.12 -26.39
N LEU A 3 -8.65 13.54 -26.53
CA LEU A 3 -8.16 14.81 -26.01
C LEU A 3 -8.41 15.89 -27.07
N GLU A 4 -9.05 16.99 -26.68
CA GLU A 4 -9.28 18.13 -27.58
C GLU A 4 -8.05 19.03 -27.60
N ILE A 5 -7.55 19.32 -28.80
CA ILE A 5 -6.39 20.18 -29.00
C ILE A 5 -6.65 21.17 -30.14
N ASP A 6 -6.10 22.37 -30.02
CA ASP A 6 -6.04 23.34 -31.11
C ASP A 6 -5.01 22.88 -32.15
N ALA A 7 -5.49 22.46 -33.33
CA ALA A 7 -4.65 21.92 -34.39
C ALA A 7 -3.56 22.91 -34.86
N SER A 8 -3.78 24.22 -34.71
CA SER A 8 -2.77 25.23 -35.07
C SER A 8 -1.51 25.18 -34.17
N LYS A 9 -1.62 24.55 -32.99
CA LYS A 9 -0.50 24.34 -32.07
C LYS A 9 0.29 23.06 -32.36
N VAL A 10 -0.19 22.21 -33.27
CA VAL A 10 0.49 20.96 -33.64
C VAL A 10 1.62 21.27 -34.62
N VAL A 11 2.85 21.29 -34.11
CA VAL A 11 4.05 21.61 -34.91
C VAL A 11 4.59 20.42 -35.71
N ALA A 12 4.29 19.19 -35.27
CA ALA A 12 4.69 17.96 -35.94
C ALA A 12 3.82 16.78 -35.48
N ILE A 13 3.71 15.76 -36.33
CA ILE A 13 3.21 14.42 -36.00
C ILE A 13 4.35 13.46 -36.31
N VAL A 14 4.72 12.61 -35.34
CA VAL A 14 5.77 11.61 -35.50
C VAL A 14 5.13 10.25 -35.39
N GLU A 15 5.14 9.50 -36.48
CA GLU A 15 4.69 8.11 -36.49
C GLU A 15 5.73 7.22 -35.78
N THR A 16 5.28 6.36 -34.89
CA THR A 16 6.13 5.47 -34.11
C THR A 16 5.57 4.06 -34.09
N GLU A 17 6.46 3.09 -33.98
CA GLU A 17 6.13 1.68 -33.76
C GLU A 17 7.12 1.14 -32.72
N GLY A 18 6.72 1.18 -31.46
CA GLY A 18 7.53 0.74 -30.33
C GLY A 18 6.64 0.29 -29.18
N PRO A 19 7.00 -0.81 -28.48
CA PRO A 19 6.20 -1.29 -27.37
C PRO A 19 6.37 -0.42 -26.13
N ASP A 20 5.39 -0.48 -25.25
CA ASP A 20 5.54 -0.01 -23.87
C ASP A 20 6.63 -0.81 -23.14
N ARG A 21 7.15 -0.23 -22.04
CA ARG A 21 8.11 -0.91 -21.18
C ARG A 21 7.40 -1.75 -20.11
N ASN A 22 6.93 -2.93 -20.50
CA ASN A 22 6.32 -3.89 -19.58
C ASN A 22 7.38 -4.71 -18.85
N SER A 23 7.26 -4.84 -17.53
CA SER A 23 8.16 -5.65 -16.70
C SER A 23 7.42 -6.88 -16.18
N PRO A 24 8.04 -8.07 -16.15
CA PRO A 24 7.40 -9.24 -15.56
C PRO A 24 7.23 -9.03 -14.05
N PHE A 25 6.08 -9.46 -13.53
CA PHE A 25 5.89 -9.54 -12.09
C PHE A 25 6.67 -10.73 -11.52
N LYS A 26 7.15 -10.57 -10.29
CA LYS A 26 7.77 -11.70 -9.58
C LYS A 26 6.67 -12.66 -9.11
N PRO A 27 6.99 -13.95 -8.97
CA PRO A 27 6.09 -14.89 -8.31
C PRO A 27 5.71 -14.38 -6.92
N ILE A 28 4.46 -14.64 -6.53
CA ILE A 28 3.97 -14.31 -5.19
C ILE A 28 4.77 -15.16 -4.18
N ASP A 29 5.41 -14.50 -3.22
CA ASP A 29 6.14 -15.12 -2.11
C ASP A 29 5.24 -15.35 -0.88
N ASP A 30 5.75 -16.12 0.08
CA ASP A 30 4.97 -16.53 1.26
C ASP A 30 4.61 -15.38 2.19
N ASN A 31 5.48 -14.36 2.29
CA ASN A 31 5.17 -13.17 3.08
C ASN A 31 4.01 -12.40 2.44
N SER A 32 4.04 -12.26 1.11
CA SER A 32 2.97 -11.61 0.35
C SER A 32 1.64 -12.36 0.49
N ARG A 33 1.65 -13.71 0.46
CA ARG A 33 0.46 -14.54 0.74
C ARG A 33 -0.09 -14.31 2.15
N LYS A 34 0.77 -14.30 3.18
CA LYS A 34 0.34 -14.06 4.57
C LYS A 34 -0.27 -12.68 4.76
N ILE A 35 0.38 -11.65 4.22
CA ILE A 35 -0.08 -10.27 4.28
C ILE A 35 -1.44 -10.13 3.58
N ALA A 36 -1.58 -10.70 2.38
CA ALA A 36 -2.85 -10.72 1.66
C ALA A 36 -3.94 -11.45 2.45
N GLY A 37 -3.61 -12.60 3.05
CA GLY A 37 -4.53 -13.35 3.92
C GLY A 37 -5.06 -12.51 5.08
N PHE A 38 -4.18 -11.82 5.82
CA PHE A 38 -4.61 -10.94 6.91
C PHE A 38 -5.50 -9.78 6.44
N LEU A 39 -5.21 -9.19 5.28
CA LEU A 39 -6.04 -8.12 4.72
C LEU A 39 -7.43 -8.63 4.30
N LEU A 40 -7.49 -9.79 3.64
CA LEU A 40 -8.75 -10.39 3.20
C LEU A 40 -9.59 -10.89 4.38
N ASP A 41 -8.97 -11.47 5.41
CA ASP A 41 -9.63 -11.83 6.66
C ASP A 41 -10.20 -10.60 7.36
N PHE A 42 -9.45 -9.49 7.37
CA PHE A 42 -9.91 -8.21 7.90
C PHE A 42 -11.15 -7.70 7.14
N TYR A 43 -11.11 -7.66 5.81
CA TYR A 43 -12.27 -7.27 5.00
C TYR A 43 -13.46 -8.19 5.23
N GLY A 44 -13.24 -9.51 5.25
CA GLY A 44 -14.28 -10.49 5.55
C GLY A 44 -14.91 -10.27 6.93
N ASN A 45 -14.11 -9.89 7.93
CA ASN A 45 -14.63 -9.53 9.25
C ASN A 45 -15.42 -8.20 9.23
N GLU A 46 -14.97 -7.17 8.52
CA GLU A 46 -15.74 -5.92 8.36
C GLU A 46 -17.11 -6.19 7.73
N VAL A 47 -17.18 -7.08 6.73
CA VAL A 47 -18.44 -7.53 6.11
C VAL A 47 -19.31 -8.29 7.11
N LYS A 48 -18.76 -9.30 7.81
CA LYS A 48 -19.50 -10.11 8.80
C LYS A 48 -20.11 -9.25 9.90
N GLN A 49 -19.45 -8.16 10.27
CA GLN A 49 -19.89 -7.24 11.30
C GLN A 49 -20.80 -6.12 10.78
N GLY A 50 -21.17 -6.14 9.49
CA GLY A 50 -22.05 -5.14 8.88
C GLY A 50 -21.42 -3.76 8.69
N ARG A 51 -20.09 -3.63 8.75
CA ARG A 51 -19.36 -2.37 8.53
C ARG A 51 -19.01 -2.13 7.05
N MET A 52 -19.15 -3.15 6.22
CA MET A 52 -18.90 -3.13 4.79
C MET A 52 -19.92 -4.04 4.07
N PRO A 53 -20.39 -3.71 2.85
CA PRO A 53 -21.28 -4.58 2.08
C PRO A 53 -20.57 -5.86 1.61
N LYS A 54 -21.34 -6.87 1.22
CA LYS A 54 -20.83 -8.20 0.82
C LYS A 54 -19.90 -8.17 -0.40
N ASN A 55 -20.10 -7.22 -1.30
CA ASN A 55 -19.27 -7.02 -2.49
C ASN A 55 -18.16 -5.99 -2.26
N LEU A 56 -17.85 -5.70 -0.98
CA LEU A 56 -16.91 -4.67 -0.56
C LEU A 56 -17.24 -3.27 -1.11
N LEU A 57 -16.29 -2.35 -0.97
CA LEU A 57 -16.32 -1.04 -1.60
C LEU A 57 -15.29 -1.02 -2.74
N PRO A 58 -15.28 0.02 -3.60
CA PRO A 58 -14.33 0.09 -4.69
C PRO A 58 -12.88 -0.05 -4.20
N LEU A 59 -12.16 -1.00 -4.80
CA LEU A 59 -10.81 -1.37 -4.42
C LEU A 59 -9.79 -0.43 -5.07
N GLN A 60 -8.84 0.07 -4.28
CA GLN A 60 -7.57 0.58 -4.77
C GLN A 60 -6.47 -0.42 -4.44
N SER A 61 -5.59 -0.68 -5.41
CA SER A 61 -4.46 -1.58 -5.24
C SER A 61 -3.23 -0.99 -5.93
N GLY A 62 -2.14 -0.82 -5.19
CA GLY A 62 -0.83 -0.42 -5.74
C GLY A 62 -0.19 -1.54 -6.56
N VAL A 63 1.03 -1.35 -7.07
CA VAL A 63 1.77 -2.37 -7.86
C VAL A 63 2.70 -3.22 -7.00
N GLY A 64 2.84 -4.51 -7.34
CA GLY A 64 3.88 -5.39 -6.80
C GLY A 64 3.37 -6.69 -6.18
N ASN A 65 4.26 -7.43 -5.52
CA ASN A 65 3.97 -8.78 -5.03
C ASN A 65 2.79 -8.86 -4.04
N ILE A 66 2.70 -7.93 -3.08
CA ILE A 66 1.62 -7.94 -2.08
C ILE A 66 0.27 -7.60 -2.74
N PRO A 67 0.13 -6.51 -3.52
CA PRO A 67 -1.08 -6.27 -4.31
C PRO A 67 -1.50 -7.45 -5.18
N ASN A 68 -0.56 -8.08 -5.89
CA ASN A 68 -0.84 -9.26 -6.71
C ASN A 68 -1.38 -10.43 -5.85
N ALA A 69 -0.82 -10.64 -4.66
CA ALA A 69 -1.31 -11.65 -3.72
C ALA A 69 -2.73 -11.35 -3.22
N VAL A 70 -3.08 -10.07 -3.02
CA VAL A 70 -4.44 -9.65 -2.66
C VAL A 70 -5.42 -9.94 -3.80
N LEU A 71 -5.06 -9.58 -5.04
CA LEU A 71 -5.90 -9.84 -6.22
C LEU A 71 -6.08 -11.35 -6.46
N ASP A 72 -5.02 -12.14 -6.30
CA ASP A 72 -5.06 -13.60 -6.35
C ASP A 72 -5.96 -14.19 -5.26
N GLY A 73 -5.89 -13.68 -4.03
CA GLY A 73 -6.79 -14.11 -2.96
C GLY A 73 -8.26 -13.74 -3.23
N LEU A 74 -8.53 -12.59 -3.83
CA LEU A 74 -9.89 -12.22 -4.27
C LEU A 74 -10.40 -13.16 -5.37
N LEU A 75 -9.53 -13.53 -6.31
CA LEU A 75 -9.84 -14.45 -7.41
C LEU A 75 -10.30 -15.82 -6.88
N HIS A 76 -9.76 -16.27 -5.75
CA HIS A 76 -10.11 -17.55 -5.13
C HIS A 76 -11.12 -17.44 -3.96
N SER A 77 -11.63 -16.25 -3.67
CA SER A 77 -12.62 -16.02 -2.60
C SER A 77 -14.07 -16.25 -3.05
N ASP A 78 -15.03 -16.18 -2.13
CA ASP A 78 -16.47 -16.17 -2.46
C ASP A 78 -17.00 -14.75 -2.78
N LEU A 79 -16.12 -13.76 -2.91
CA LEU A 79 -16.51 -12.38 -3.24
C LEU A 79 -16.73 -12.23 -4.74
N GLU A 80 -17.83 -11.56 -5.08
CA GLU A 80 -18.32 -11.32 -6.44
C GLU A 80 -18.80 -9.87 -6.56
N HIS A 81 -19.02 -9.40 -7.80
CA HIS A 81 -19.47 -8.04 -8.10
C HIS A 81 -18.57 -6.96 -7.48
N LEU A 82 -17.26 -7.22 -7.51
CA LEU A 82 -16.24 -6.28 -7.08
C LEU A 82 -16.19 -5.12 -8.06
N THR A 83 -15.73 -3.97 -7.57
CA THR A 83 -15.39 -2.82 -8.40
C THR A 83 -14.02 -2.30 -7.98
N SER A 84 -13.33 -1.64 -8.92
CA SER A 84 -12.01 -1.07 -8.67
C SER A 84 -12.00 0.41 -9.06
N TYR A 85 -11.45 1.24 -8.17
CA TYR A 85 -11.17 2.65 -8.41
C TYR A 85 -9.76 2.92 -7.91
N THR A 86 -8.80 2.85 -8.85
CA THR A 86 -7.37 2.74 -8.57
C THR A 86 -6.57 3.69 -9.46
N GLU A 87 -5.25 3.73 -9.28
CA GLU A 87 -4.35 4.47 -10.18
C GLU A 87 -4.03 3.66 -11.44
N VAL A 88 -3.78 2.35 -11.29
CA VAL A 88 -3.34 1.48 -12.38
C VAL A 88 -4.02 0.11 -12.40
N ILE A 89 -4.20 -0.44 -13.60
CA ILE A 89 -4.71 -1.80 -13.83
C ILE A 89 -3.52 -2.75 -14.00
N GLN A 90 -3.52 -3.84 -13.23
CA GLN A 90 -2.47 -4.86 -13.23
C GLN A 90 -3.02 -6.22 -13.68
N ASP A 91 -2.12 -7.17 -13.93
CA ASP A 91 -2.42 -8.53 -14.37
C ASP A 91 -3.59 -9.17 -13.59
N GLY A 92 -3.53 -9.15 -12.25
CA GLY A 92 -4.58 -9.76 -11.43
C GLY A 92 -5.96 -9.12 -11.57
N MET A 93 -6.07 -7.85 -12.00
CA MET A 93 -7.36 -7.25 -12.30
C MET A 93 -7.94 -7.78 -13.61
N ILE A 94 -7.07 -8.10 -14.59
CA ILE A 94 -7.49 -8.75 -15.84
C ILE A 94 -8.03 -10.15 -15.54
N ASP A 95 -7.37 -10.90 -14.67
CA ASP A 95 -7.86 -12.23 -14.26
C ASP A 95 -9.21 -12.18 -13.54
N LEU A 96 -9.42 -11.17 -12.68
CA LEU A 96 -10.70 -10.96 -12.01
C LEU A 96 -11.82 -10.58 -12.99
N ILE A 97 -11.52 -9.80 -14.04
CA ILE A 97 -12.48 -9.48 -15.10
C ILE A 97 -12.83 -10.75 -15.88
N ASP A 98 -11.83 -11.54 -16.29
CA ASP A 98 -12.04 -12.79 -17.02
C ASP A 98 -12.86 -13.81 -16.22
N ALA A 99 -12.67 -13.84 -14.90
CA ALA A 99 -13.44 -14.69 -13.98
C ALA A 99 -14.85 -14.16 -13.68
N GLY A 100 -15.23 -12.98 -14.19
CA GLY A 100 -16.52 -12.35 -13.93
C GLY A 100 -16.68 -11.84 -12.50
N LYS A 101 -15.58 -11.65 -11.76
CA LYS A 101 -15.59 -11.19 -10.36
C LYS A 101 -15.48 -9.68 -10.22
N LEU A 102 -14.80 -9.03 -11.15
CA LEU A 102 -14.63 -7.58 -11.19
C LEU A 102 -15.50 -6.99 -12.31
N ASP A 103 -16.57 -6.30 -11.92
CA ASP A 103 -17.55 -5.75 -12.86
C ASP A 103 -16.94 -4.62 -13.69
N VAL A 104 -16.26 -3.68 -13.03
CA VAL A 104 -15.60 -2.53 -13.66
C VAL A 104 -14.30 -2.14 -12.92
N ALA A 105 -13.26 -1.83 -13.69
CA ALA A 105 -12.02 -1.22 -13.23
C ALA A 105 -11.86 0.21 -13.77
N SER A 106 -11.81 1.20 -12.88
CA SER A 106 -11.51 2.59 -13.20
C SER A 106 -10.07 2.92 -12.80
N ALA A 107 -9.26 3.42 -13.73
CA ALA A 107 -7.85 3.73 -13.50
C ALA A 107 -7.35 4.91 -14.34
N THR A 108 -6.07 5.28 -14.20
CA THR A 108 -5.38 6.18 -15.14
C THR A 108 -4.62 5.42 -16.21
N ALA A 109 -3.93 4.34 -15.85
CA ALA A 109 -3.01 3.67 -16.74
C ALA A 109 -2.99 2.14 -16.56
N PHE A 110 -2.30 1.47 -17.47
CA PHE A 110 -1.97 0.06 -17.37
C PHE A 110 -0.59 -0.14 -16.76
N SER A 111 -0.45 -1.17 -15.93
CA SER A 111 0.82 -1.69 -15.43
C SER A 111 0.80 -3.20 -15.59
N LEU A 112 0.84 -3.64 -16.85
CA LEU A 112 0.73 -5.05 -17.22
C LEU A 112 2.11 -5.65 -17.48
N SER A 113 2.25 -6.95 -17.23
CA SER A 113 3.38 -7.73 -17.75
C SER A 113 3.28 -7.90 -19.27
N PRO A 114 4.36 -8.30 -19.97
CA PRO A 114 4.33 -8.48 -21.42
C PRO A 114 3.21 -9.40 -21.92
N ASP A 115 2.99 -10.53 -21.25
CA ASP A 115 1.96 -11.51 -21.63
C ASP A 115 0.55 -10.94 -21.46
N TYR A 116 0.31 -10.18 -20.38
CA TYR A 116 -0.98 -9.55 -20.12
C TYR A 116 -1.23 -8.34 -21.04
N ALA A 117 -0.19 -7.60 -21.42
CA ALA A 117 -0.31 -6.54 -22.43
C ALA A 117 -0.74 -7.13 -23.78
N HIS A 118 -0.16 -8.28 -24.18
CA HIS A 118 -0.58 -9.01 -25.37
C HIS A 118 -2.03 -9.48 -25.27
N LYS A 119 -2.39 -10.14 -24.17
CA LYS A 119 -3.75 -10.62 -23.90
C LYS A 119 -4.78 -9.49 -23.94
N MET A 120 -4.47 -8.33 -23.35
CA MET A 120 -5.31 -7.14 -23.42
C MET A 120 -5.55 -6.76 -24.89
N ASN A 121 -4.47 -6.59 -25.67
CA ASN A 121 -4.56 -6.17 -27.07
C ASN A 121 -5.39 -7.14 -27.93
N GLU A 122 -5.21 -8.46 -27.76
CA GLU A 122 -5.99 -9.48 -28.49
C GLU A 122 -7.49 -9.44 -28.18
N ASN A 123 -7.86 -9.04 -26.96
CA ASN A 123 -9.25 -9.06 -26.47
C ASN A 123 -9.77 -7.66 -26.12
N ALA A 124 -9.20 -6.61 -26.72
CA ALA A 124 -9.46 -5.21 -26.32
C ALA A 124 -10.94 -4.82 -26.41
N ALA A 125 -11.70 -5.41 -27.35
CA ALA A 125 -13.13 -5.16 -27.48
C ALA A 125 -13.93 -5.62 -26.26
N PHE A 126 -13.56 -6.75 -25.65
CA PHE A 126 -14.15 -7.25 -24.41
C PHE A 126 -13.73 -6.38 -23.23
N TYR A 127 -12.43 -6.14 -23.05
CA TYR A 127 -11.93 -5.37 -21.92
C TYR A 127 -12.40 -3.91 -21.90
N ARG A 128 -12.65 -3.30 -23.06
CA ARG A 128 -13.20 -1.95 -23.18
C ARG A 128 -14.50 -1.77 -22.41
N ASP A 129 -15.33 -2.81 -22.33
CA ASP A 129 -16.64 -2.72 -21.68
C ASP A 129 -16.55 -2.88 -20.15
N HIS A 130 -15.36 -3.25 -19.63
CA HIS A 130 -15.06 -3.41 -18.20
C HIS A 130 -14.07 -2.37 -17.66
N ILE A 131 -13.42 -1.60 -18.52
CA ILE A 131 -12.31 -0.71 -18.14
C ILE A 131 -12.60 0.74 -18.51
N ILE A 132 -12.38 1.64 -17.54
CA ILE A 132 -12.48 3.09 -17.75
C ILE A 132 -11.14 3.74 -17.39
N LEU A 133 -10.47 4.30 -18.38
CA LEU A 133 -9.30 5.14 -18.15
C LEU A 133 -9.70 6.61 -17.99
N ARG A 134 -9.14 7.26 -16.97
CA ARG A 134 -9.40 8.66 -16.59
C ARG A 134 -8.09 9.43 -16.50
N PRO A 135 -8.11 10.76 -16.65
CA PRO A 135 -6.97 11.58 -16.24
C PRO A 135 -6.65 11.35 -14.75
N GLN A 136 -5.37 11.42 -14.39
CA GLN A 136 -4.95 11.24 -12.99
C GLN A 136 -5.57 12.25 -12.03
N GLU A 137 -5.85 13.47 -12.50
CA GLU A 137 -6.56 14.49 -11.72
C GLU A 137 -7.98 14.06 -11.33
N ILE A 138 -8.56 13.09 -12.03
CA ILE A 138 -9.85 12.49 -11.70
C ILE A 138 -9.65 11.18 -10.93
N SER A 139 -8.85 10.23 -11.42
CA SER A 139 -8.68 8.93 -10.74
C SER A 139 -8.13 9.06 -9.33
N ASN A 140 -7.33 10.10 -9.07
CA ASN A 140 -6.73 10.36 -7.78
C ASN A 140 -7.43 11.54 -7.06
N HIS A 141 -8.59 12.00 -7.55
CA HIS A 141 -9.24 13.16 -6.96
C HIS A 141 -9.77 12.84 -5.55
N PRO A 142 -9.33 13.57 -4.50
CA PRO A 142 -9.73 13.32 -3.11
C PRO A 142 -11.25 13.20 -2.90
N GLU A 143 -12.00 14.10 -3.55
CA GLU A 143 -13.45 14.14 -3.45
C GLU A 143 -14.10 12.86 -3.99
N VAL A 144 -13.63 12.33 -5.12
CA VAL A 144 -14.20 11.13 -5.74
C VAL A 144 -13.85 9.90 -4.92
N ILE A 145 -12.58 9.78 -4.49
CA ILE A 145 -12.10 8.70 -3.61
C ILE A 145 -12.98 8.62 -2.36
N ARG A 146 -13.21 9.77 -1.70
CA ARG A 146 -14.02 9.86 -0.50
C ARG A 146 -15.49 9.56 -0.75
N ARG A 147 -16.07 10.11 -1.82
CA ARG A 147 -17.49 9.92 -2.17
C ARG A 147 -17.81 8.46 -2.47
N LEU A 148 -16.92 7.77 -3.17
CA LEU A 148 -17.05 6.35 -3.49
C LEU A 148 -16.77 5.43 -2.30
N GLY A 149 -16.11 5.94 -1.25
CA GLY A 149 -15.72 5.15 -0.09
C GLY A 149 -14.67 4.11 -0.43
N VAL A 150 -13.67 4.47 -1.25
CA VAL A 150 -12.61 3.55 -1.70
C VAL A 150 -11.94 2.87 -0.51
N ILE A 151 -11.61 1.58 -0.64
CA ILE A 151 -10.77 0.86 0.32
C ILE A 151 -9.47 0.43 -0.38
N GLY A 152 -8.36 0.45 0.34
CA GLY A 152 -7.08 0.13 -0.29
C GLY A 152 -5.95 -0.12 0.69
N ALA A 153 -4.89 -0.71 0.15
CA ALA A 153 -3.65 -0.94 0.85
C ALA A 153 -2.47 -0.42 0.03
N ASN A 154 -1.62 0.39 0.66
CA ASN A 154 -0.40 0.92 0.04
C ASN A 154 0.84 0.26 0.64
N GLY A 155 1.86 0.07 -0.20
CA GLY A 155 3.17 -0.37 0.27
C GLY A 155 3.86 0.72 1.10
N MET A 156 4.73 0.33 2.03
CA MET A 156 5.56 1.25 2.81
C MET A 156 7.02 0.79 2.90
N ILE A 157 7.94 1.74 3.07
CA ILE A 157 9.35 1.48 3.40
C ILE A 157 9.48 1.12 4.87
N GLU A 158 8.92 1.94 5.75
CA GLU A 158 8.91 1.75 7.20
C GLU A 158 7.72 2.47 7.83
N ALA A 159 7.28 2.00 8.99
CA ALA A 159 6.38 2.70 9.88
C ALA A 159 7.01 2.82 11.26
N ASP A 160 6.68 3.88 11.99
CA ASP A 160 7.07 3.95 13.40
C ASP A 160 6.05 3.28 14.31
N ILE A 161 6.43 3.10 15.57
CA ILE A 161 5.53 2.55 16.59
C ILE A 161 4.28 3.42 16.80
N TYR A 162 4.22 4.66 16.33
CA TYR A 162 3.02 5.50 16.43
C TYR A 162 2.15 5.43 15.17
N GLY A 163 2.62 4.75 14.14
CA GLY A 163 1.92 4.54 12.88
C GLY A 163 2.02 5.72 11.92
N ASN A 164 3.07 6.55 12.03
CA ASN A 164 3.52 7.36 10.89
C ASN A 164 4.22 6.46 9.89
N VAL A 165 4.16 6.80 8.60
CA VAL A 165 4.66 5.97 7.52
C VAL A 165 5.59 6.74 6.58
N ASN A 166 6.67 6.08 6.21
CA ASN A 166 7.60 6.47 5.16
C ASN A 166 7.36 5.58 3.94
N SER A 167 7.07 6.18 2.80
CA SER A 167 6.84 5.51 1.52
C SER A 167 7.95 5.79 0.50
N THR A 168 8.87 6.72 0.81
CA THR A 168 9.73 7.33 -0.22
C THR A 168 11.22 7.31 0.07
N HIS A 169 11.66 7.69 1.28
CA HIS A 169 13.06 7.99 1.55
C HIS A 169 13.72 6.94 2.45
N VAL A 170 14.51 6.04 1.87
CA VAL A 170 15.35 5.11 2.62
C VAL A 170 16.36 5.90 3.44
N MET A 171 16.39 5.65 4.76
CA MET A 171 17.24 6.37 5.72
C MET A 171 17.09 7.90 5.62
N GLY A 172 15.87 8.37 5.34
CA GLY A 172 15.49 9.78 5.34
C GLY A 172 16.01 10.63 4.18
N SER A 173 16.85 10.06 3.30
CA SER A 173 17.55 10.86 2.26
C SER A 173 17.68 10.19 0.90
N ARG A 174 17.58 8.86 0.81
CA ARG A 174 17.67 8.16 -0.48
C ARG A 174 16.27 7.87 -1.02
N MET A 175 15.90 8.56 -2.09
CA MET A 175 14.64 8.31 -2.81
C MET A 175 14.57 6.86 -3.34
N MET A 176 13.41 6.23 -3.15
CA MET A 176 13.06 4.94 -3.76
C MET A 176 12.38 5.17 -5.11
N ASN A 177 11.13 5.65 -5.09
CA ASN A 177 10.33 5.94 -6.28
C ASN A 177 9.75 7.36 -6.18
N GLY A 178 8.82 7.57 -5.23
CA GLY A 178 8.09 8.81 -5.00
C GLY A 178 6.78 8.51 -4.26
N ILE A 179 6.11 9.54 -3.72
CA ILE A 179 4.87 9.36 -2.95
C ILE A 179 3.72 8.85 -3.83
N GLY A 180 3.70 9.24 -5.11
CA GLY A 180 2.63 8.87 -6.06
C GLY A 180 1.24 9.23 -5.52
N GLY A 181 0.22 8.46 -5.89
CA GLY A 181 -1.14 8.59 -5.37
C GLY A 181 -1.36 8.09 -3.94
N SER A 182 -0.33 7.58 -3.25
CA SER A 182 -0.53 7.00 -1.91
C SER A 182 -1.11 8.01 -0.92
N GLY A 183 -0.74 9.28 -1.01
CA GLY A 183 -1.32 10.36 -0.20
C GLY A 183 -2.79 10.63 -0.55
N ASP A 184 -3.12 10.65 -1.85
CA ASP A 184 -4.46 10.89 -2.35
C ASP A 184 -5.43 9.82 -1.85
N PHE A 185 -5.05 8.55 -1.96
CA PHE A 185 -5.89 7.43 -1.53
C PHE A 185 -5.91 7.27 -0.02
N THR A 186 -4.76 7.24 0.66
CA THR A 186 -4.70 6.94 2.10
C THR A 186 -5.54 7.90 2.93
N ARG A 187 -5.47 9.21 2.64
CA ARG A 187 -6.18 10.23 3.42
C ARG A 187 -7.68 10.27 3.14
N ASN A 188 -8.11 9.83 1.96
CA ASN A 188 -9.51 10.00 1.50
C ASN A 188 -10.30 8.69 1.43
N ALA A 189 -9.63 7.54 1.56
CA ALA A 189 -10.26 6.22 1.59
C ALA A 189 -11.17 6.03 2.81
N TYR A 190 -12.16 5.15 2.66
CA TYR A 190 -13.02 4.67 3.75
C TYR A 190 -12.23 3.79 4.73
N ILE A 191 -11.36 2.93 4.19
CA ILE A 191 -10.35 2.17 4.94
C ILE A 191 -9.03 2.28 4.19
N SER A 192 -8.00 2.76 4.90
CA SER A 192 -6.62 2.81 4.42
C SER A 192 -5.73 1.88 5.24
N ALA A 193 -5.03 0.98 4.55
CA ALA A 193 -4.03 0.11 5.13
C ALA A 193 -2.64 0.39 4.58
N PHE A 194 -1.62 0.12 5.38
CA PHE A 194 -0.23 0.00 4.94
C PHE A 194 0.25 -1.43 5.08
N VAL A 195 0.92 -1.92 4.04
CA VAL A 195 1.41 -3.30 3.94
C VAL A 195 2.92 -3.31 3.69
N SER A 196 3.64 -4.17 4.40
CA SER A 196 5.06 -4.41 4.14
C SER A 196 5.51 -5.70 4.81
N PRO A 197 6.52 -6.42 4.30
CA PRO A 197 7.24 -7.37 5.13
C PRO A 197 7.79 -6.67 6.38
N SER A 198 7.80 -7.33 7.54
CA SER A 198 8.25 -6.73 8.80
C SER A 198 9.75 -6.46 8.85
N THR A 199 10.51 -6.98 7.89
CA THR A 199 11.95 -6.74 7.71
C THR A 199 12.31 -6.51 6.25
N ALA A 200 13.46 -5.87 6.03
CA ALA A 200 14.08 -5.69 4.73
C ALA A 200 15.56 -6.09 4.76
N LYS A 201 16.17 -6.19 3.57
CA LYS A 201 17.60 -6.57 3.41
C LYS A 201 17.97 -7.85 4.19
N ASN A 202 17.20 -8.91 3.98
CA ASN A 202 17.42 -10.23 4.59
C ASN A 202 17.44 -10.18 6.13
N GLY A 203 16.51 -9.43 6.74
CA GLY A 203 16.41 -9.30 8.21
C GLY A 203 17.33 -8.23 8.82
N ALA A 204 18.20 -7.60 8.03
CA ALA A 204 19.12 -6.58 8.52
C ALA A 204 18.42 -5.23 8.86
N ILE A 205 17.27 -4.94 8.28
CA ILE A 205 16.47 -3.74 8.56
C ILE A 205 15.11 -4.17 9.12
N SER A 206 14.64 -3.48 10.16
CA SER A 206 13.25 -3.56 10.59
C SER A 206 12.38 -2.59 9.79
N ALA A 207 11.19 -3.02 9.38
CA ALA A 207 10.19 -2.13 8.79
C ALA A 207 9.36 -1.39 9.86
N ILE A 208 9.43 -1.81 11.13
CA ILE A 208 8.84 -1.12 12.26
C ILE A 208 9.97 -0.49 13.09
N VAL A 209 9.97 0.83 13.22
CA VAL A 209 11.08 1.59 13.85
C VAL A 209 10.60 2.46 15.02
N PRO A 210 11.51 2.92 15.89
CA PRO A 210 11.15 3.88 16.94
C PRO A 210 10.55 5.20 16.42
N MET A 211 11.10 5.73 15.33
CA MET A 211 10.63 6.92 14.64
C MET A 211 11.01 6.81 13.15
N VAL A 212 10.07 7.13 12.25
CA VAL A 212 10.35 7.06 10.81
C VAL A 212 11.39 8.11 10.41
N SER A 213 12.30 7.75 9.53
CA SER A 213 13.35 8.66 9.06
C SER A 213 12.83 9.75 8.11
N HIS A 214 11.63 9.56 7.57
CA HIS A 214 10.87 10.52 6.76
C HIS A 214 9.38 10.25 6.93
N VAL A 215 8.53 11.28 6.88
CA VAL A 215 7.07 11.13 7.04
C VAL A 215 6.40 11.51 5.73
N ASP A 216 5.80 10.53 5.05
CA ASP A 216 4.89 10.76 3.93
C ASP A 216 3.43 10.77 4.40
N HIS A 217 3.11 9.93 5.39
CA HIS A 217 1.76 9.80 5.96
C HIS A 217 1.83 9.87 7.48
N THR A 218 0.99 10.71 8.07
CA THR A 218 0.96 10.87 9.53
C THR A 218 0.11 9.79 10.17
N GLU A 219 0.11 9.73 11.51
CA GLU A 219 -0.72 8.81 12.27
C GLU A 219 -2.24 9.00 12.04
N HIS A 220 -2.63 10.12 11.44
CA HIS A 220 -4.02 10.47 11.10
C HIS A 220 -4.47 9.93 9.74
N ASP A 221 -3.54 9.52 8.88
CA ASP A 221 -3.86 9.06 7.53
C ASP A 221 -4.10 7.55 7.47
N GLY A 222 -3.22 6.77 8.10
CA GLY A 222 -3.25 5.31 8.10
C GLY A 222 -4.10 4.73 9.22
N MET A 223 -5.05 3.86 8.87
CA MET A 223 -5.93 3.18 9.83
C MET A 223 -5.44 1.80 10.25
N VAL A 224 -4.76 1.08 9.35
CA VAL A 224 -4.34 -0.30 9.57
C VAL A 224 -2.89 -0.48 9.11
N ILE A 225 -2.09 -1.23 9.86
CA ILE A 225 -0.76 -1.68 9.44
C ILE A 225 -0.75 -3.21 9.42
N ILE A 226 -0.19 -3.80 8.37
CA ILE A 226 -0.13 -5.25 8.18
C ILE A 226 1.27 -5.66 7.76
N THR A 227 1.79 -6.68 8.41
CA THR A 227 3.00 -7.41 8.00
C THR A 227 2.72 -8.89 7.96
N GLU A 228 3.69 -9.72 7.57
CA GLU A 228 3.56 -11.18 7.63
C GLU A 228 3.46 -11.71 9.06
N GLN A 229 3.65 -10.86 10.07
CA GLN A 229 3.50 -11.17 11.49
C GLN A 229 2.04 -11.05 11.97
N GLY A 230 1.24 -10.22 11.31
CA GLY A 230 -0.14 -9.93 11.73
C GLY A 230 -0.63 -8.54 11.34
N ILE A 231 -1.73 -8.14 11.97
CA ILE A 231 -2.48 -6.91 11.69
C ILE A 231 -2.64 -6.05 12.94
N ALA A 232 -2.38 -4.75 12.78
CA ALA A 232 -2.68 -3.73 13.78
C ALA A 232 -3.78 -2.80 13.23
N ASP A 233 -5.02 -2.98 13.70
CA ASP A 233 -6.12 -2.02 13.51
C ASP A 233 -5.99 -0.88 14.53
N LEU A 234 -5.84 0.34 14.02
CA LEU A 234 -5.48 1.52 14.80
C LEU A 234 -6.63 2.53 14.92
N ARG A 235 -7.82 2.19 14.41
CA ARG A 235 -8.99 3.07 14.44
C ARG A 235 -9.38 3.40 15.89
N GLY A 236 -9.52 4.70 16.17
CA GLY A 236 -9.92 5.19 17.50
C GLY A 236 -8.85 5.09 18.60
N LEU A 237 -7.61 4.73 18.25
CA LEU A 237 -6.52 4.57 19.22
C LEU A 237 -5.67 5.84 19.33
N ALA A 238 -5.34 6.25 20.56
CA ALA A 238 -4.31 7.26 20.83
C ALA A 238 -2.90 6.70 20.53
N PRO A 239 -1.87 7.54 20.31
CA PRO A 239 -0.51 7.08 20.01
C PRO A 239 0.03 6.03 21.01
N ARG A 240 -0.21 6.21 22.31
CA ARG A 240 0.17 5.23 23.36
C ARG A 240 -0.56 3.88 23.30
N GLN A 241 -1.68 3.81 22.59
CA GLN A 241 -2.42 2.57 22.33
C GLN A 241 -2.00 1.96 20.97
N ARG A 242 -1.60 2.80 20.00
CA ARG A 242 -1.06 2.36 18.70
C ARG A 242 0.27 1.64 18.87
N ALA A 243 1.19 2.19 19.67
CA ALA A 243 2.52 1.60 19.92
C ALA A 243 2.52 0.13 20.34
N PRO A 244 1.90 -0.27 21.45
CA PRO A 244 1.88 -1.68 21.84
C PRO A 244 1.19 -2.55 20.78
N LYS A 245 0.14 -2.05 20.11
CA LYS A 245 -0.58 -2.78 19.06
C LYS A 245 0.32 -3.07 17.85
N ILE A 246 1.05 -2.07 17.37
CA ILE A 246 1.98 -2.20 16.22
C ILE A 246 3.15 -3.11 16.60
N ILE A 247 3.75 -2.91 17.78
CA ILE A 247 4.89 -3.71 18.26
C ILE A 247 4.50 -5.18 18.39
N GLU A 248 3.35 -5.48 19.01
CA GLU A 248 2.88 -6.85 19.23
C GLU A 248 2.54 -7.56 17.92
N ASN A 249 1.79 -6.89 17.03
CA ASN A 249 1.14 -7.55 15.90
C ASN A 249 1.91 -7.43 14.58
N CYS A 250 2.80 -6.44 14.42
CA CYS A 250 3.44 -6.15 13.14
C CYS A 250 4.97 -6.24 13.16
N ALA A 251 5.62 -6.04 14.32
CA ALA A 251 7.07 -6.11 14.40
C ALA A 251 7.59 -7.55 14.36
N HIS A 252 8.69 -7.76 13.63
CA HIS A 252 9.41 -9.03 13.60
C HIS A 252 9.88 -9.43 15.01
N PRO A 253 9.86 -10.73 15.38
CA PRO A 253 10.34 -11.20 16.67
C PRO A 253 11.76 -10.73 17.03
N ASP A 254 12.65 -10.61 16.06
CA ASP A 254 14.04 -10.16 16.28
C ASP A 254 14.14 -8.69 16.73
N PHE A 255 13.16 -7.85 16.35
CA PHE A 255 13.16 -6.42 16.66
C PHE A 255 12.14 -6.03 17.74
N ARG A 256 11.14 -6.87 18.01
CA ARG A 256 10.06 -6.62 18.97
C ARG A 256 10.58 -6.29 20.39
N PRO A 257 11.56 -7.04 20.97
CA PRO A 257 12.10 -6.70 22.29
C PRO A 257 12.77 -5.32 22.31
N MET A 258 13.49 -4.94 21.25
CA MET A 258 14.17 -3.65 21.17
C MET A 258 13.18 -2.47 21.04
N LEU A 259 12.08 -2.66 20.30
CA LEU A 259 11.00 -1.67 20.21
C LEU A 259 10.27 -1.51 21.54
N GLN A 260 10.01 -2.63 22.22
CA GLN A 260 9.37 -2.63 23.53
C GLN A 260 10.24 -1.89 24.56
N ASP A 261 11.54 -2.17 24.61
CA ASP A 261 12.50 -1.45 25.45
C ASP A 261 12.51 0.06 25.15
N TYR A 262 12.61 0.45 23.87
CA TYR A 262 12.55 1.87 23.49
C TYR A 262 11.27 2.54 24.01
N TYR A 263 10.12 1.90 23.78
CA TYR A 263 8.82 2.44 24.16
C TYR A 263 8.67 2.56 25.68
N GLU A 264 9.10 1.57 26.45
CA GLU A 264 9.05 1.59 27.93
C GLU A 264 9.95 2.67 28.52
N ARG A 265 11.18 2.81 28.01
CA ARG A 265 12.09 3.89 28.45
C ARG A 265 11.55 5.25 28.05
N ALA A 266 11.00 5.40 26.84
CA ALA A 266 10.35 6.64 26.42
C ALA A 266 9.18 6.98 27.35
N LEU A 267 8.29 6.02 27.65
CA LEU A 267 7.18 6.17 28.58
C LEU A 267 7.62 6.56 29.99
N ARG A 268 8.77 6.08 30.46
CA ARG A 268 9.32 6.43 31.78
C ARG A 268 9.96 7.81 31.78
N ASP A 269 10.82 8.10 30.79
CA ASP A 269 11.81 9.18 30.90
C ASP A 269 11.42 10.47 30.17
N CYS A 270 10.55 10.44 29.15
CA CYS A 270 10.21 11.67 28.43
C CYS A 270 9.35 12.63 29.27
N LYS A 271 9.48 13.96 29.10
CA LYS A 271 8.70 14.92 29.90
C LYS A 271 7.19 14.88 29.58
N PHE A 272 6.84 14.67 28.31
CA PHE A 272 5.46 14.71 27.81
C PHE A 272 5.05 13.33 27.27
N LYS A 273 3.91 12.81 27.73
CA LYS A 273 3.54 11.41 27.55
C LYS A 273 2.48 11.16 26.46
N HIS A 274 2.09 12.16 25.66
CA HIS A 274 1.09 11.94 24.60
C HIS A 274 1.63 11.00 23.51
N THR A 275 2.83 11.31 23.01
CA THR A 275 3.59 10.52 22.02
C THR A 275 5.03 10.39 22.54
N PRO A 276 5.33 9.39 23.39
CA PRO A 276 6.62 9.30 24.08
C PRO A 276 7.81 9.08 23.14
N HIS A 277 8.82 9.94 23.20
CA HIS A 277 10.08 9.72 22.47
C HIS A 277 11.30 10.00 23.33
N LEU A 278 12.36 9.24 23.05
CA LEU A 278 13.73 9.54 23.46
C LEU A 278 14.44 10.17 22.26
N LEU A 279 14.50 11.49 22.20
CA LEU A 279 15.02 12.22 21.03
C LEU A 279 16.48 11.89 20.72
N GLY A 280 17.29 11.58 21.74
CA GLY A 280 18.68 11.16 21.57
C GLY A 280 18.86 9.76 20.97
N GLU A 281 17.78 8.98 20.84
CA GLU A 281 17.84 7.60 20.36
C GLU A 281 16.88 7.29 19.21
N ALA A 282 15.97 8.21 18.88
CA ALA A 282 14.85 7.98 17.96
C ALA A 282 15.30 7.46 16.57
N TYR A 283 16.48 7.89 16.11
CA TYR A 283 17.05 7.52 14.80
C TYR A 283 18.27 6.59 14.91
N ASN A 284 18.59 6.06 16.10
CA ASN A 284 19.81 5.26 16.29
C ASN A 284 19.82 3.98 15.45
N TRP A 285 18.64 3.44 15.10
CA TRP A 285 18.55 2.24 14.27
C TRP A 285 18.98 2.53 12.83
N HIS A 286 18.55 3.66 12.27
CA HIS A 286 18.96 4.12 10.95
C HIS A 286 20.46 4.40 10.91
N THR A 287 20.99 5.12 11.91
CA THR A 287 22.44 5.37 12.04
C THR A 287 23.23 4.06 12.14
N ARG A 288 22.77 3.11 12.98
CA ARG A 288 23.42 1.80 13.13
C ARG A 288 23.46 1.03 11.81
N PHE A 289 22.38 1.04 11.04
CA PHE A 289 22.36 0.38 9.73
C PHE A 289 23.38 1.01 8.77
N LEU A 290 23.51 2.35 8.76
CA LEU A 290 24.50 3.04 7.93
C LEU A 290 25.95 2.71 8.34
N GLU A 291 26.20 2.54 9.63
CA GLU A 291 27.54 2.26 10.18
C GLU A 291 27.95 0.79 10.09
N THR A 292 26.99 -0.13 10.28
CA THR A 292 27.27 -1.56 10.52
C THR A 292 26.61 -2.50 9.52
N GLY A 293 25.70 -2.00 8.68
CA GLY A 293 24.92 -2.80 7.73
C GLY A 293 23.74 -3.54 8.35
N THR A 294 23.43 -3.36 9.64
CA THR A 294 22.27 -3.94 10.33
C THR A 294 21.67 -3.00 11.39
N MET A 295 20.36 -3.11 11.61
CA MET A 295 19.66 -2.44 12.72
C MET A 295 19.71 -3.23 14.02
N GLN A 296 20.09 -4.51 13.99
CA GLN A 296 20.16 -5.34 15.19
C GLN A 296 21.26 -4.82 16.13
N GLN A 297 21.04 -4.93 17.45
CA GLN A 297 22.13 -4.73 18.41
C GLN A 297 23.11 -5.89 18.31
N GLY A 298 24.41 -5.58 18.35
CA GLY A 298 25.48 -6.58 18.44
C GLY A 298 25.68 -7.09 19.86
#